data_AF-A0A936DLV5-F1
#
_entry.id   AF-A0A936DLV5-F1
#
_cell.length_a   1.000
_cell.length_b   1.000
_cell.length_c   1.000
_cell.angle_alpha   90.00
_cell.angle_beta   90.00
_cell.angle_gamma   90.00
#
_symmetry.space_group_name_H-M   'P 1'
#
loop_
_entity.id
_entity.type
_entity.pdbx_description
1 polymer ?
#
loop_
_entity_poly.entity_id
_entity_poly.type
_entity_poly.pdbx_seq_one_letter_code
_entity_poly.pdbx_strand_id
1 'polypeptide(L)' 'MDIEEIQFIVGFNNAYILAQYEPKMLALLLKDIRPINSYLSGMSSGQREYELGYTNKSLNDLGKIRQKYRDEKNITKD' A
#
# COMPACT_ATOMS: atom_id res chain seq x y z
N MET A 1 25.35 -3.35 9.29
CA MET A 1 24.27 -3.70 8.34
C MET A 1 24.84 -4.71 7.40
N ASP A 2 24.31 -5.93 7.41
CA ASP A 2 24.76 -6.97 6.49
C ASP A 2 24.20 -6.70 5.07
N ILE A 3 24.72 -7.42 4.08
CA ILE A 3 24.33 -7.22 2.67
C ILE A 3 22.86 -7.58 2.45
N GLU A 4 22.33 -8.57 3.18
CA GLU A 4 20.95 -9.02 3.05
C GLU A 4 19.96 -7.98 3.57
N GLU A 5 20.27 -7.34 4.69
CA GLU A 5 19.54 -6.25 5.32
C GLU A 5 19.53 -5.02 4.40
N ILE A 6 20.68 -4.66 3.81
CA ILE A 6 20.76 -3.57 2.81
C ILE A 6 19.84 -3.88 1.62
N GLN A 7 19.94 -5.09 1.07
CA GLN A 7 19.12 -5.51 -0.07
C GLN A 7 17.62 -5.46 0.27
N PHE A 8 17.25 -5.92 1.46
CA PHE A 8 15.88 -5.87 1.93
C PHE A 8 15.34 -4.44 1.99
N ILE A 9 16.07 -3.53 2.63
CA ILE A 9 15.67 -2.11 2.78
C ILE A 9 15.51 -1.46 1.41
N VAL A 10 16.46 -1.67 0.50
CA VAL A 10 16.40 -1.09 -0.85
C VAL A 10 15.20 -1.66 -1.62
N GLY A 11 14.99 -2.97 -1.57
CA GLY A 11 13.84 -3.62 -2.21
C GLY A 11 12.50 -3.11 -1.67
N PHE A 12 12.40 -2.99 -0.35
CA PHE A 12 11.23 -2.45 0.34
C PHE A 12 10.89 -1.04 -0.15
N ASN A 13 11.85 -0.12 -0.09
CA ASN A 13 11.63 1.28 -0.47
C ASN A 13 11.25 1.40 -1.96
N ASN A 14 11.94 0.66 -2.83
CA ASN A 14 11.65 0.66 -4.26
C ASN A 14 10.22 0.19 -4.54
N ALA A 15 9.81 -0.93 -3.96
CA ALA A 15 8.47 -1.45 -4.18
C ALA A 15 7.37 -0.57 -3.55
N TYR A 16 7.63 0.06 -2.41
CA TYR A 16 6.69 1.02 -1.82
C TYR A 16 6.42 2.19 -2.79
N ILE A 17 7.47 2.78 -3.36
CA ILE A 17 7.36 3.85 -4.35
C ILE A 17 6.67 3.35 -5.63
N LEU A 18 7.05 2.17 -6.13
CA LEU A 18 6.44 1.59 -7.32
C LEU A 18 4.96 1.27 -7.10
N ALA A 19 4.55 0.81 -5.91
CA ALA A 19 3.16 0.57 -5.59
C ALA A 19 2.34 1.87 -5.65
N GLN A 20 2.96 2.99 -5.26
CA GLN A 20 2.33 4.31 -5.29
C GLN A 20 2.15 4.86 -6.71
N TYR A 21 3.17 4.75 -7.57
CA TYR A 21 3.20 5.45 -8.85
C TYR A 21 3.01 4.53 -10.06
N GLU A 22 3.53 3.30 -10.01
CA GLU A 22 3.56 2.35 -11.12
C GLU A 22 3.11 0.92 -10.70
N PRO A 23 1.93 0.75 -10.09
CA PRO A 23 1.52 -0.52 -9.48
C PRO A 23 1.40 -1.67 -10.48
N LYS A 24 1.06 -1.38 -11.74
CA LYS A 24 0.99 -2.40 -12.80
C LYS A 24 2.36 -2.96 -13.13
N MET A 25 3.39 -2.11 -13.18
CA MET A 25 4.76 -2.55 -13.42
C MET A 25 5.24 -3.39 -12.24
N LEU A 26 4.99 -2.94 -11.01
CA LEU A 26 5.33 -3.72 -9.82
C LEU A 26 4.66 -5.09 -9.81
N ALA A 27 3.38 -5.16 -10.16
CA ALA A 27 2.66 -6.41 -10.28
C ALA A 27 3.31 -7.35 -11.31
N LEU A 28 3.74 -6.83 -12.47
CA LEU A 28 4.46 -7.64 -13.47
C LEU A 28 5.84 -8.10 -12.98
N LEU A 29 6.55 -7.26 -12.21
CA LEU A 29 7.85 -7.59 -11.63
C LEU A 29 7.75 -8.67 -10.55
N LEU A 30 6.66 -8.71 -9.78
CA LEU A 30 6.47 -9.67 -8.70
C LEU A 30 5.60 -10.87 -9.09
N LYS A 31 5.00 -10.84 -10.28
CA LYS A 31 4.15 -11.92 -10.78
C LYS A 31 4.97 -13.21 -10.93
N ASP A 32 4.48 -14.27 -10.30
CA ASP A 32 5.07 -15.61 -10.32
C ASP A 32 6.50 -15.71 -9.74
N ILE A 33 6.98 -14.66 -9.08
CA ILE A 33 8.27 -14.65 -8.38
C ILE A 33 8.06 -15.05 -6.93
N ARG A 34 8.62 -16.20 -6.54
CA ARG A 34 8.85 -16.48 -5.11
C ARG A 34 10.05 -15.66 -4.65
N PRO A 35 10.01 -15.03 -3.46
CA PRO A 35 11.17 -14.29 -2.95
C PRO A 35 12.35 -15.24 -2.76
N ILE A 36 13.32 -15.18 -3.67
CA ILE A 36 14.53 -16.02 -3.63
C ILE A 36 15.73 -15.31 -2.99
N ASN A 37 15.62 -14.00 -2.73
CA ASN A 37 16.65 -13.20 -2.09
C ASN A 37 16.01 -12.07 -1.26
N SER A 38 16.82 -11.44 -0.41
CA SER A 38 16.38 -10.40 0.52
C SER A 38 15.81 -9.16 -0.19
N TYR A 39 16.31 -8.83 -1.39
CA TYR A 39 15.78 -7.75 -2.20
C TYR A 39 14.32 -7.99 -2.63
N LEU A 40 14.02 -9.18 -3.18
CA LEU A 40 12.66 -9.54 -3.61
C LEU A 40 11.72 -9.72 -2.42
N SER A 41 12.23 -10.19 -1.27
CA SER A 41 11.49 -10.21 0.00
C SER A 41 11.14 -8.80 0.47
N GLY A 42 12.09 -7.88 0.36
CA GLY A 42 11.89 -6.45 0.60
C GLY A 42 10.81 -5.89 -0.32
N MET A 43 10.90 -6.15 -1.63
CA MET A 43 9.91 -5.66 -2.59
C MET A 43 8.48 -6.15 -2.28
N SER A 44 8.33 -7.44 -1.97
CA SER A 44 7.03 -8.02 -1.61
C SER A 44 6.45 -7.36 -0.35
N SER A 45 7.31 -7.07 0.63
CA SER A 45 6.91 -6.39 1.88
C SER A 45 6.54 -4.93 1.65
N GLY A 46 7.33 -4.21 0.84
CA GLY A 46 7.08 -2.80 0.50
C GLY A 46 5.77 -2.59 -0.25
N GLN A 47 5.44 -3.48 -1.20
CA GLN A 47 4.13 -3.48 -1.86
C GLN A 47 3.00 -3.63 -0.85
N ARG A 48 3.09 -4.63 0.03
CA ARG A 48 2.06 -4.92 1.04
C ARG A 48 1.83 -3.75 1.98
N GLU A 49 2.90 -3.10 2.41
CA GLU A 49 2.81 -1.96 3.33
C GLU A 49 2.07 -0.79 2.68
N TYR A 50 2.37 -0.49 1.41
CA TYR A 50 1.65 0.54 0.68
C TYR A 50 0.15 0.20 0.53
N GLU A 51 -0.17 -1.03 0.14
CA GLU A 51 -1.56 -1.49 -0.04
C GLU A 51 -2.36 -1.42 1.26
N LEU A 52 -1.74 -1.78 2.39
CA LEU A 52 -2.34 -1.65 3.72
C LEU A 52 -2.63 -0.18 4.07
N GLY A 53 -1.64 0.69 3.88
CA GLY A 53 -1.78 2.13 4.13
C GLY A 53 -2.88 2.76 3.26
N TYR A 54 -2.91 2.39 1.97
CA TYR A 54 -3.94 2.82 1.04
C TYR A 54 -5.33 2.36 1.47
N THR A 55 -5.49 1.08 1.83
CA THR A 55 -6.76 0.51 2.29
C THR A 55 -7.27 1.23 3.53
N ASN A 56 -6.42 1.45 4.53
CA ASN A 56 -6.79 2.16 5.75
C ASN A 56 -7.23 3.60 5.47
N LYS A 57 -6.53 4.30 4.57
CA LYS A 57 -6.92 5.65 4.14
C LYS A 57 -8.30 5.63 3.46
N SER A 58 -8.52 4.73 2.52
CA SER A 58 -9.80 4.59 1.82
C SER A 58 -10.97 4.28 2.77
N LEU A 59 -10.75 3.43 3.78
CA LEU A 59 -11.76 3.13 4.80
C LEU A 59 -12.10 4.37 5.64
N ASN A 60 -11.09 5.14 6.05
CA ASN A 60 -11.29 6.39 6.79
C ASN A 60 -12.06 7.43 5.97
N ASP A 61 -11.71 7.59 4.69
CA ASP A 61 -12.40 8.51 3.79
C ASP A 61 -13.86 8.09 3.57
N LEU A 62 -14.13 6.79 3.42
CA LEU A 62 -15.49 6.26 3.35
C LEU A 62 -16.28 6.53 4.64
N GLY A 63 -15.64 6.41 5.80
CA GLY A 63 -16.24 6.76 7.10
C GLY A 63 -16.68 8.23 7.16
N LYS A 64 -15.81 9.15 6.71
CA LYS A 64 -16.11 10.59 6.65
C LYS A 64 -17.27 10.89 5.70
N ILE A 65 -17.29 10.25 4.52
CA ILE A 65 -18.39 10.41 3.55
C ILE A 65 -19.71 9.96 4.18
N ARG A 66 -19.74 8.79 4.85
CA ARG A 66 -20.94 8.27 5.52
C ARG A 66 -21.42 9.18 6.64
N GLN A 67 -20.50 9.78 7.40
CA GLN A 67 -20.85 10.72 8.46
C GLN A 67 -21.48 11.99 7.88
N LYS A 68 -20.87 12.58 6.85
CA LYS A 68 -21.42 13.75 6.16
C LYS A 68 -22.85 13.53 5.67
N TYR A 69 -23.13 12.38 5.05
CA TYR A 69 -24.49 12.04 4.60
C TYR A 69 -25.49 11.89 5.75
N ARG A 70 -25.07 11.45 6.93
CA ARG A 70 -25.95 11.36 8.11
C ARG A 70 -26.28 12.76 8.64
N ASP A 71 -25.28 13.62 8.72
CA ASP A 71 -25.43 14.99 9.20
C ASP A 71 -26.36 15.80 8.28
N GLU A 72 -26.17 15.71 6.96
CA GLU A 72 -27.05 16.35 5.96
C GLU A 72 -28.51 15.88 6.07
N LYS A 73 -28.74 14.57 6.28
CA LYS A 73 -30.10 14.03 6.45
C LYS A 73 -30.78 14.51 7.72
N ASN A 74 -30.03 14.75 8.79
CA ASN A 74 -30.59 15.25 10.04
C ASN A 74 -30.97 16.74 9.90
N ILE A 75 -30.18 17.54 9.18
CA ILE A 75 -30.50 18.95 8.91
C ILE A 75 -31.79 19.10 8.09
N THR A 76 -32.07 18.21 7.15
CA THR A 76 -33.29 18.27 6.32
C THR A 76 -34.57 17.78 7.00
N LYS A 77 -34.49 17.32 8.26
CA LYS A 77 -35.64 16.77 9.01
C LYS A 77 -36.17 17.70 10.09
N ASP A 78 -35.49 18.81 10.35
CA ASP A 78 -35.90 19.92 11.22
C ASP A 78 -36.47 21.07 10.38
#